data_AF-A0A1Q9N1A3-F1
#
_entry.id   AF-A0A1Q9N1A3-F1
#
_cell.length_a   1.000
_cell.length_b   1.000
_cell.length_c   1.000
_cell.angle_alpha   90.00
_cell.angle_beta   90.00
_cell.angle_gamma   90.00
#
_symmetry.space_group_name_H-M   'P 1'
#
loop_
_entity.id
_entity.type
_entity.pdbx_description
1 polymer ?
#
loop_
_entity_poly.entity_id
_entity_poly.type
_entity_poly.pdbx_seq_one_letter_code
_entity_poly.pdbx_strand_id
1 'polypeptide(L)'
;MEDNLILKIRSKNSLVGKLTQLCHEFLPHLCYKFGIEIFIEKVIDGALIFFKSMKDFINFHQILVHVNIPEFPSQPSSRLKKDNIVEIFVEIIKLPHNVTIDDLMPGVATCYRIISKNIEVEKLSATTVIFRYLDANSFVAIFDFLKVLWDQNNAATSVMPKME
;
A
#
# COMPACT_ATOMS: atom_id res chain seq x y z
N MET A 1 1.45 16.24 -21.82
CA MET A 1 2.41 16.08 -20.71
C MET A 1 2.05 14.79 -19.98
N GLU A 2 3.03 14.03 -19.52
CA GLU A 2 2.75 12.78 -18.80
C GLU A 2 2.30 13.08 -17.38
N ASP A 3 1.07 12.69 -17.03
CA ASP A 3 0.44 12.87 -15.71
C ASP A 3 0.75 11.71 -14.74
N ASN A 4 1.81 10.97 -15.03
CA ASN A 4 2.18 9.76 -14.30
C ASN A 4 2.74 10.14 -12.92
N LEU A 5 2.37 9.36 -11.90
CA LEU A 5 2.91 9.45 -10.55
C LEU A 5 3.79 8.22 -10.29
N ILE A 6 5.03 8.46 -9.84
CA ILE A 6 5.96 7.38 -9.49
C ILE A 6 6.39 7.53 -8.04
N LEU A 7 6.11 6.50 -7.24
CA LEU A 7 6.49 6.41 -5.84
C LEU A 7 7.50 5.29 -5.65
N LYS A 8 8.54 5.54 -4.86
CA LYS A 8 9.46 4.51 -4.37
C LYS A 8 9.15 4.24 -2.90
N ILE A 9 8.87 2.99 -2.58
CA ILE A 9 8.69 2.52 -1.21
C ILE A 9 9.96 1.78 -0.81
N ARG A 10 10.48 2.08 0.38
CA ARG A 10 11.63 1.38 0.95
C ARG A 10 11.41 1.03 2.41
N SER A 11 12.03 -0.06 2.84
CA SER A 11 12.16 -0.37 4.27
C SER A 11 13.34 -1.29 4.50
N LYS A 12 13.94 -1.18 5.68
CA LYS A 12 14.97 -2.11 6.15
C LYS A 12 14.36 -3.33 6.85
N ASN A 13 13.04 -3.37 7.05
CA ASN A 13 12.35 -4.44 7.75
C ASN A 13 11.91 -5.55 6.77
N SER A 14 12.23 -6.80 7.08
CA SER A 14 11.88 -7.96 6.26
C SER A 14 10.36 -8.16 6.06
N LEU A 15 9.53 -7.66 6.98
CA LEU A 15 8.06 -7.68 6.85
C LEU A 15 7.59 -6.83 5.66
N VAL A 16 8.28 -5.73 5.38
CA VAL A 16 7.95 -4.87 4.24
C VAL A 16 8.37 -5.53 2.93
N GLY A 17 9.43 -6.34 2.93
CA GLY A 17 9.74 -7.19 1.77
C GLY A 17 8.57 -8.10 1.37
N LYS A 18 7.89 -8.71 2.35
CA LYS A 18 6.68 -9.51 2.11
C LYS A 18 5.50 -8.65 1.64
N LEU A 19 5.31 -7.46 2.21
CA LEU A 19 4.30 -6.50 1.75
C LEU A 19 4.53 -6.10 0.29
N THR A 20 5.77 -5.74 -0.05
CA THR A 20 6.17 -5.40 -1.41
C THR A 20 5.97 -6.56 -2.37
N GLN A 21 6.24 -7.79 -1.92
CA GLN A 21 5.93 -8.98 -2.70
C GLN A 21 4.44 -9.11 -2.99
N LEU A 22 3.58 -8.94 -1.97
CA LEU A 22 2.14 -8.96 -2.19
C LEU A 22 1.68 -7.84 -3.13
N CYS A 23 2.19 -6.62 -2.91
CA CYS A 23 1.84 -5.49 -3.75
C CYS A 23 2.19 -5.81 -5.19
N HIS A 24 3.38 -6.33 -5.47
CA HIS A 24 3.79 -6.68 -6.83
C HIS A 24 2.95 -7.81 -7.45
N GLU A 25 2.64 -8.87 -6.69
CA GLU A 25 2.01 -10.08 -7.22
C GLU A 25 0.48 -9.99 -7.30
N PHE A 26 -0.18 -9.19 -6.44
CA PHE A 26 -1.64 -9.20 -6.31
C PHE A 26 -2.30 -7.85 -6.60
N LEU A 27 -1.65 -6.74 -6.22
CA LEU A 27 -2.27 -5.42 -6.31
C LEU A 27 -2.59 -5.00 -7.76
N PRO A 28 -1.75 -5.26 -8.78
CA PRO A 28 -2.10 -4.99 -10.17
C PRO A 28 -3.37 -5.71 -10.62
N HIS A 29 -3.55 -6.97 -10.23
CA HIS A 29 -4.75 -7.74 -10.59
C HIS A 29 -6.01 -7.20 -9.92
N LEU A 30 -5.92 -6.80 -8.65
CA LEU A 30 -7.04 -6.16 -7.96
C LEU A 30 -7.38 -4.83 -8.64
N CYS A 31 -6.39 -3.97 -8.87
CA CYS A 31 -6.55 -2.66 -9.49
C CYS A 31 -7.13 -2.76 -10.90
N TYR A 32 -6.72 -3.75 -11.69
CA TYR A 32 -7.27 -4.01 -13.02
C TYR A 32 -8.79 -4.24 -12.99
N LYS A 33 -9.31 -4.98 -12.01
CA LYS A 33 -10.77 -5.21 -11.86
C LYS A 33 -11.55 -3.92 -11.62
N PHE A 34 -10.90 -2.88 -11.09
CA PHE A 34 -11.50 -1.57 -10.85
C PHE A 34 -11.09 -0.52 -11.90
N GLY A 35 -10.46 -0.94 -13.01
CA GLY A 35 -10.05 -0.04 -14.09
C GLY A 35 -8.92 0.92 -13.70
N ILE A 36 -8.07 0.53 -12.75
CA ILE A 36 -6.91 1.31 -12.32
C ILE A 36 -5.65 0.75 -12.98
N GLU A 37 -4.95 1.60 -13.71
CA GLU A 37 -3.68 1.23 -14.33
C GLU A 37 -2.50 1.51 -13.37
N ILE A 38 -2.04 0.44 -12.73
CA ILE A 38 -0.87 0.44 -11.84
C ILE A 38 0.17 -0.56 -12.34
N PHE A 39 1.43 -0.17 -12.29
CA PHE A 39 2.58 -1.05 -12.49
C PHE A 39 3.47 -1.01 -11.25
N ILE A 40 4.03 -2.16 -10.85
CA ILE A 40 4.84 -2.28 -9.64
C ILE A 40 6.09 -3.06 -9.99
N GLU A 41 7.25 -2.48 -9.68
CA GLU A 41 8.55 -3.10 -9.92
C GLU A 41 9.26 -3.33 -8.58
N LYS A 42 9.71 -4.56 -8.31
CA LYS A 42 10.52 -4.89 -7.13
C LYS A 42 11.93 -4.34 -7.31
N VAL A 43 12.47 -3.70 -6.28
CA VAL A 43 13.87 -3.25 -6.21
C VAL A 43 14.53 -3.81 -4.95
N ILE A 44 15.87 -3.72 -4.86
CA ILE A 44 16.68 -4.35 -3.80
C ILE A 44 16.17 -4.02 -2.38
N ASP A 45 15.69 -2.80 -2.15
CA ASP A 45 15.26 -2.30 -0.85
C ASP A 45 13.76 -1.93 -0.76
N GLY A 46 12.94 -2.41 -1.71
CA GLY A 46 11.49 -2.16 -1.71
C GLY A 46 10.85 -2.26 -3.09
N ALA A 47 10.03 -1.28 -3.48
CA ALA A 47 9.37 -1.27 -4.79
C ALA A 47 9.19 0.14 -5.37
N LEU A 48 9.12 0.20 -6.70
CA LEU A 48 8.59 1.33 -7.43
C LEU A 48 7.13 1.04 -7.76
N ILE A 49 6.26 2.00 -7.47
CA ILE A 49 4.84 1.98 -7.84
C ILE A 49 4.61 3.10 -8.86
N PHE A 50 4.07 2.72 -10.00
CA PHE A 50 3.77 3.58 -11.12
C PHE A 50 2.26 3.66 -11.29
N PHE A 51 1.71 4.85 -11.12
CA PHE A 51 0.34 5.17 -11.54
C PHE A 51 0.41 5.86 -12.89
N LYS A 52 -0.36 5.37 -13.87
CA LYS A 52 -0.42 5.98 -15.20
C LYS A 52 -0.99 7.39 -15.17
N SER A 53 -1.84 7.70 -14.20
CA SER A 53 -2.38 9.04 -14.00
C SER A 53 -2.68 9.33 -12.52
N MET A 54 -2.88 10.60 -12.19
CA MET A 54 -3.41 10.97 -10.87
C MET A 54 -4.81 10.43 -10.62
N LYS A 55 -5.61 10.25 -11.67
CA LYS A 55 -6.93 9.63 -11.56
C LYS A 55 -6.81 8.19 -11.05
N ASP A 56 -5.81 7.44 -11.52
CA ASP A 56 -5.54 6.08 -11.04
C ASP A 56 -5.16 6.08 -9.56
N PHE A 57 -4.34 7.03 -9.12
CA PHE A 57 -4.00 7.18 -7.71
C PHE A 57 -5.21 7.53 -6.83
N ILE A 58 -6.07 8.45 -7.29
CA ILE A 58 -7.29 8.82 -6.57
C ILE A 58 -8.27 7.64 -6.49
N ASN A 59 -8.49 6.93 -7.59
CA ASN A 59 -9.34 5.74 -7.60
C ASN A 59 -8.77 4.65 -6.69
N PHE A 60 -7.44 4.47 -6.69
CA PHE A 60 -6.76 3.53 -5.82
C PHE A 60 -6.97 3.86 -4.35
N HIS A 61 -6.77 5.13 -3.98
CA HIS A 61 -7.08 5.66 -2.65
C HIS A 61 -8.54 5.41 -2.25
N GLN A 62 -9.49 5.67 -3.15
CA GLN A 62 -10.90 5.45 -2.88
C GLN A 62 -11.22 3.97 -2.62
N ILE A 63 -10.71 3.04 -3.42
CA ILE A 63 -10.90 1.60 -3.17
C ILE A 63 -10.36 1.26 -1.80
N LEU A 64 -9.13 1.68 -1.52
CA LEU A 64 -8.47 1.46 -0.25
C LEU A 64 -9.29 1.97 0.95
N VAL A 65 -9.95 3.13 0.83
CA VAL A 65 -10.87 3.65 1.87
C VAL A 65 -12.14 2.82 2.02
N HIS A 66 -12.68 2.26 0.93
CA HIS A 66 -13.94 1.49 0.95
C HIS A 66 -13.74 0.00 1.26
N VAL A 67 -12.51 -0.52 1.14
CA VAL A 67 -12.17 -1.84 1.64
C VAL A 67 -12.25 -1.78 3.16
N ASN A 68 -13.35 -2.30 3.71
CA ASN A 68 -13.52 -2.52 5.14
C ASN A 68 -12.54 -3.61 5.60
N ILE A 69 -11.28 -3.22 5.83
CA ILE A 69 -10.36 -4.05 6.61
C ILE A 69 -10.86 -3.99 8.06
N PRO A 70 -11.25 -5.12 8.67
CA PRO A 70 -11.69 -5.13 10.05
C PRO A 70 -10.61 -4.51 10.95
N GLU A 71 -11.02 -3.63 11.86
CA GLU A 71 -10.11 -3.09 12.87
C GLU A 71 -9.58 -4.25 13.71
N PHE A 72 -8.28 -4.52 13.59
CA PHE A 72 -7.67 -5.54 14.43
C PHE A 72 -7.59 -5.02 15.85
N PRO A 73 -7.95 -5.84 16.85
CA PRO A 73 -7.87 -5.43 18.24
C PRO A 73 -6.42 -5.06 18.55
N SER A 74 -6.20 -3.79 18.86
CA SER A 74 -4.93 -3.32 19.39
C SER A 74 -4.62 -4.17 20.62
N GLN A 75 -3.60 -5.03 20.56
CA GLN A 75 -3.16 -5.70 21.78
C GLN A 75 -2.77 -4.61 22.79
N PRO A 76 -3.14 -4.77 24.07
CA PRO A 76 -2.72 -3.83 25.10
C PRO A 76 -1.20 -3.75 25.07
N SER A 77 -0.72 -2.53 24.84
CA SER A 77 0.69 -2.18 24.62
C SER A 77 1.54 -2.54 25.82
N SER A 78 1.92 -3.81 25.93
CA SER A 78 2.89 -4.29 26.91
C SER A 78 4.30 -4.07 26.34
N ARG A 79 4.85 -2.89 26.62
CA ARG A 79 6.20 -2.42 26.27
C ARG A 79 6.53 -2.56 24.78
N LEU A 80 6.31 -1.46 24.04
CA LEU A 80 6.92 -1.20 22.73
C LEU A 80 8.44 -1.41 22.82
N LYS A 81 8.91 -2.61 22.53
CA LYS A 81 10.33 -2.83 22.22
C LYS A 81 10.59 -2.10 20.90
N LYS A 82 11.69 -1.37 20.79
CA LYS A 82 12.09 -0.68 19.54
C LYS A 82 12.08 -1.62 18.32
N ASP A 83 12.25 -2.92 18.53
CA ASP A 83 12.22 -3.96 17.50
C ASP A 83 10.83 -4.19 16.86
N ASN A 84 9.75 -3.67 17.47
CA ASN A 84 8.39 -3.77 16.93
C ASN A 84 7.97 -2.59 16.02
N ILE A 85 8.83 -1.57 15.88
CA ILE A 85 8.53 -0.43 15.02
C ILE A 85 8.89 -0.79 13.58
N VAL A 86 7.94 -0.62 12.67
CA VAL A 86 8.17 -0.80 11.23
C VAL A 86 8.21 0.57 10.58
N GLU A 87 9.36 0.90 9.99
CA GLU A 87 9.54 2.13 9.23
C GLU A 87 9.40 1.88 7.74
N ILE A 88 8.52 2.65 7.08
CA ILE A 88 8.36 2.66 5.63
C ILE A 88 8.70 4.05 5.13
N PHE A 89 9.66 4.12 4.22
CA PHE A 89 10.05 5.33 3.53
C PHE A 89 9.30 5.39 2.19
N VAL A 90 8.61 6.49 1.95
CA VAL A 90 7.93 6.77 0.69
C VAL A 90 8.60 7.98 0.07
N GLU A 91 9.21 7.76 -1.08
CA GLU A 91 9.90 8.77 -1.86
C GLU A 91 9.15 9.02 -3.16
N ILE A 92 8.90 10.28 -3.47
CA ILE A 92 8.22 10.69 -4.69
C ILE A 92 9.28 10.89 -5.77
N ILE A 93 9.30 10.01 -6.77
CA ILE A 93 10.27 10.01 -7.85
C ILE A 93 9.82 10.92 -9.00
N LYS A 94 8.52 10.93 -9.30
CA LYS A 94 7.93 11.76 -10.35
C LYS A 94 6.57 12.26 -9.91
N LEU A 95 6.35 13.56 -10.06
CA LEU A 95 5.08 14.23 -9.84
C LEU A 95 4.46 14.64 -11.18
N PRO A 96 3.12 14.63 -11.27
CA PRO A 96 2.38 15.31 -12.33
C PRO A 96 2.61 16.83 -12.30
N HIS A 97 2.52 17.48 -13.46
CA HIS A 97 2.91 18.89 -13.64
C HIS A 97 2.13 19.93 -12.81
N ASN A 98 0.98 19.57 -12.23
CA ASN A 98 0.11 20.47 -11.46
C ASN A 98 -0.21 19.95 -10.05
N VAL A 99 0.60 19.03 -9.52
CA VAL A 99 0.37 18.44 -8.20
C VAL A 99 1.55 18.75 -7.30
N THR A 100 1.28 19.39 -6.16
CA THR A 100 2.29 19.55 -5.14
C THR A 100 2.34 18.32 -4.24
N ILE A 101 3.45 18.19 -3.51
CA ILE A 101 3.63 17.09 -2.58
C ILE A 101 2.64 17.21 -1.43
N ASP A 102 2.39 18.43 -0.96
CA ASP A 102 1.46 18.69 0.13
C ASP A 102 0.01 18.32 -0.26
N ASP A 103 -0.35 18.41 -1.55
CA ASP A 103 -1.64 17.91 -2.07
C ASP A 103 -1.73 16.37 -2.08
N LEU A 104 -0.60 15.69 -2.35
CA LEU A 104 -0.53 14.24 -2.46
C LEU A 104 -0.48 13.55 -1.07
N MET A 105 0.17 14.20 -0.10
CA MET A 105 0.50 13.60 1.19
C MET A 105 -0.70 13.08 1.99
N PRO A 106 -1.86 13.77 2.07
CA PRO A 106 -3.03 13.25 2.75
C PRO A 106 -3.51 11.92 2.15
N GLY A 107 -3.54 11.81 0.83
CA GLY A 107 -3.92 10.59 0.12
C GLY A 107 -2.95 9.44 0.39
N VAL A 108 -1.65 9.70 0.27
CA VAL A 108 -0.61 8.70 0.57
C VAL A 108 -0.73 8.24 2.02
N ALA A 109 -0.89 9.15 2.97
CA ALA A 109 -1.05 8.81 4.38
C ALA A 109 -2.29 7.95 4.64
N THR A 110 -3.42 8.22 3.99
CA THR A 110 -4.60 7.36 4.08
C THR A 110 -4.33 5.94 3.60
N CYS A 111 -3.63 5.77 2.46
CA CYS A 111 -3.28 4.44 1.95
C CYS A 111 -2.50 3.61 2.98
N TYR A 112 -1.62 4.26 3.75
CA TYR A 112 -0.82 3.62 4.80
C TYR A 112 -1.58 3.45 6.14
N ARG A 113 -2.56 4.30 6.44
CA ARG A 113 -3.41 4.16 7.64
C ARG A 113 -4.35 2.96 7.61
N ILE A 114 -4.62 2.44 6.43
CA ILE A 114 -5.34 1.17 6.28
C ILE A 114 -4.57 0.04 6.95
N ILE A 115 -3.23 0.12 6.94
CA ILE A 115 -2.39 -0.87 7.60
C ILE A 115 -2.53 -0.79 9.12
N SER A 116 -2.51 0.41 9.67
CA SER A 116 -2.75 0.66 11.10
C SER A 116 -3.14 2.11 11.31
N LYS A 117 -4.04 2.36 12.25
CA LYS A 117 -4.35 3.72 12.72
C LYS A 117 -3.27 4.26 13.67
N ASN A 118 -2.47 3.37 14.26
CA ASN A 118 -1.39 3.73 15.17
C ASN A 118 -0.07 3.96 14.41
N ILE A 119 -0.07 5.03 13.61
CA ILE A 119 1.09 5.42 12.80
C ILE A 119 1.55 6.85 13.11
N GLU A 120 2.85 7.03 13.12
CA GLU A 120 3.48 8.35 13.07
C GLU A 120 3.93 8.65 11.65
N VAL A 121 3.71 9.88 11.19
CA VAL A 121 4.08 10.33 9.85
C VAL A 121 5.04 11.51 10.00
N GLU A 122 6.24 11.40 9.44
CA GLU A 122 7.25 12.46 9.47
C GLU A 122 7.73 12.79 8.05
N LYS A 123 7.74 14.08 7.71
CA LYS A 123 8.30 14.57 6.45
C LYS A 123 9.81 14.76 6.62
N LEU A 124 10.61 13.94 5.93
CA LEU A 124 12.08 13.98 6.00
C LEU A 124 12.68 14.98 5.02
N SER A 125 12.03 15.17 3.86
CA SER A 125 12.50 16.10 2.84
C SER A 125 11.32 16.63 2.01
N ALA A 126 11.61 17.41 0.97
CA ALA A 126 10.60 17.81 0.01
C ALA A 126 9.88 16.59 -0.58
N THR A 127 10.59 15.52 -0.92
CA THR A 127 10.07 14.36 -1.66
C THR A 127 9.96 13.08 -0.84
N THR A 128 10.38 13.08 0.42
CA THR A 128 10.46 11.86 1.23
C THR A 128 9.68 11.99 2.53
N VAL A 129 8.86 10.98 2.82
CA VAL A 129 8.11 10.84 4.06
C VAL A 129 8.36 9.46 4.65
N ILE A 130 8.42 9.40 5.97
CA ILE A 130 8.51 8.16 6.72
C ILE A 130 7.20 7.90 7.46
N PHE A 131 6.70 6.68 7.31
CA PHE A 131 5.57 6.13 8.06
C PHE A 131 6.14 5.15 9.09
N ARG A 132 5.95 5.46 10.37
CA ARG A 132 6.35 4.58 11.47
C ARG A 132 5.13 3.93 12.08
N TYR A 133 5.08 2.62 11.96
CA TYR A 133 4.07 1.80 12.60
C TYR A 133 4.59 1.36 13.94
N LEU A 134 3.88 1.72 15.00
CA LEU A 134 4.30 1.39 16.35
C LEU A 134 3.99 -0.09 16.71
N ASP A 135 3.21 -0.79 15.89
CA ASP A 135 2.91 -2.22 16.05
C ASP A 135 3.07 -2.99 14.73
N ALA A 136 4.08 -3.86 14.68
CA ALA A 136 4.33 -4.75 13.54
C ALA A 136 3.22 -5.79 13.32
N ASN A 137 2.40 -6.12 14.33
CA ASN A 137 1.35 -7.13 14.20
C ASN A 137 0.28 -6.71 13.18
N SER A 138 0.05 -5.41 13.01
CA SER A 138 -0.91 -4.90 12.02
C SER A 138 -0.51 -5.25 10.58
N PHE A 139 0.78 -5.35 10.28
CA PHE A 139 1.26 -5.77 8.95
C PHE A 139 0.95 -7.24 8.65
N VAL A 140 1.14 -8.12 9.63
CA VAL A 140 0.89 -9.55 9.46
C VAL A 140 -0.60 -9.80 9.23
N ALA A 141 -1.44 -9.15 10.02
CA ALA A 141 -2.88 -9.30 9.92
C ALA A 141 -3.46 -8.84 8.57
N ILE A 142 -2.95 -7.75 8.01
CA ILE A 142 -3.39 -7.26 6.69
C ILE A 142 -2.82 -8.08 5.56
N PHE A 143 -1.60 -8.60 5.70
CA PHE A 143 -1.07 -9.57 4.76
C PHE A 143 -2.00 -10.79 4.67
N ASP A 144 -2.41 -11.36 5.80
CA ASP A 144 -3.30 -12.52 5.83
C ASP A 144 -4.67 -12.19 5.25
N PHE A 145 -5.22 -11.02 5.56
CA PHE A 145 -6.49 -10.56 5.00
C PHE A 145 -6.45 -10.39 3.47
N LEU A 146 -5.42 -9.71 2.93
CA LEU A 146 -5.28 -9.50 1.50
C LEU A 146 -5.09 -10.83 0.75
N LYS A 147 -4.37 -11.78 1.36
CA LYS A 147 -4.21 -13.13 0.82
C LYS A 147 -5.55 -13.90 0.79
N VAL A 148 -6.33 -13.85 1.87
CA VAL A 148 -7.66 -14.49 1.91
C VAL A 148 -8.61 -13.88 0.89
N LEU A 149 -8.64 -12.54 0.76
CA LEU A 149 -9.43 -11.83 -0.25
C LEU A 149 -9.06 -12.26 -1.67
N TRP A 150 -7.77 -12.48 -1.93
CA TRP A 150 -7.27 -12.95 -3.21
C TRP A 150 -7.72 -14.39 -3.49
N ASP A 151 -7.53 -15.29 -2.54
CA ASP A 151 -7.89 -16.70 -2.66
C ASP A 151 -9.41 -16.86 -2.90
N GLN A 152 -10.24 -16.08 -2.19
CA GLN A 152 -11.69 -16.05 -2.39
C GLN A 152 -12.09 -15.53 -3.78
N ASN A 153 -11.46 -14.45 -4.25
CA ASN A 153 -11.72 -13.89 -5.57
C ASN A 153 -11.34 -14.86 -6.71
N ASN A 154 -10.26 -15.62 -6.54
CA ASN A 154 -9.87 -16.64 -7.51
C ASN A 154 -10.81 -17.84 -7.50
N ALA A 155 -11.20 -18.32 -6.32
CA ALA A 155 -12.15 -19.40 -6.19
C ALA A 155 -13.50 -19.06 -6.86
N ALA A 156 -13.96 -17.81 -6.75
CA ALA A 156 -15.18 -17.35 -7.42
C ALA A 156 -15.07 -17.31 -8.96
N THR A 157 -13.88 -17.01 -9.51
CA THR A 157 -13.63 -17.03 -10.96
C THR A 157 -13.39 -18.43 -11.55
N SER A 158 -13.06 -19.42 -10.72
CA SER A 158 -12.83 -20.81 -11.14
C SER A 158 -14.13 -21.62 -11.35
N VAL A 159 -15.27 -21.09 -10.93
CA VAL A 159 -16.60 -21.71 -11.11
C VAL A 159 -17.32 -21.04 -12.28
N MET A 160 -16.72 -21.03 -13.47
CA MET A 160 -17.53 -20.90 -14.69
C MET A 160 -18.08 -22.30 -15.02
N PRO A 161 -19.40 -22.45 -15.27
CA PRO A 161 -19.91 -23.71 -15.81
C PRO A 161 -19.20 -23.97 -17.13
N LYS A 162 -18.72 -25.21 -17.33
CA LYS A 162 -18.39 -25.66 -18.67
C LYS A 162 -19.63 -25.42 -19.53
N MET A 163 -19.52 -24.56 -20.54
CA MET A 163 -20.50 -24.51 -21.61
C MET A 163 -20.40 -25.86 -22.32
N GLU A 164 -21.42 -26.71 -22.10
CA GLU A 164 -21.77 -27.80 -23.02
C GLU A 164 -22.34 -27.22 -24.32
#